data_AF-A0AAI8SLE0-F1
#
_entry.id   AF-A0AAI8SLE0-F1
#
_cell.length_a   1.000
_cell.length_b   1.000
_cell.length_c   1.000
_cell.angle_alpha   90.00
_cell.angle_beta   90.00
_cell.angle_gamma   90.00
#
_symmetry.space_group_name_H-M   'P 1'
#
loop_
_entity.id
_entity.type
_entity.pdbx_description
1 polymer ?
#
loop_
_entity_poly.entity_id
_entity_poly.type
_entity_poly.pdbx_seq_one_letter_code
_entity_poly.pdbx_strand_id
1 'polypeptide(L)'
;MSVAGDITSRCSWAGAQAARLAAEARDVYQLGNLVLRGGPFALGCFAGWLFTEFPPHVLTGHALSRVSHPSIGRVGKTLAAQRADHTLTAALQESLGPDFRDQVCHPTSVASVCARRGGLLGRPGPHRRYAAQTSDISYGPGGRDNLLDIWRRDDLAPGCRAPVLIQVPGGAWALNGRRPQAYTLMSRMVQLGWICVSIDYSKSPRSTFPAHLIDVKRAIAWVRENIADYGGDPDFIAITGGSAGGHLASLAALTPNDPAFQPGFENADTAVQAVAPYYGVYDFTDFENMHPLMVPFLEQFVLKARYADDPQRFAAASPISYVHADAPPFFVLHGQKDELVPSGQARAFCAALRAAGARTVGHAELSNAHHAFDITPTVRSRLAADAVADFLGVVYGRRVSSLVDSLPLSATSAS
;
A
#
# COMPACT_ATOMS: atom_id res chain seq x y z
N MET A 1 -8.60 -15.35 -50.21
CA MET A 1 -8.26 -16.32 -49.16
C MET A 1 -7.13 -15.74 -48.29
N SER A 2 -7.41 -14.99 -47.22
CA SER A 2 -6.43 -14.65 -46.15
C SER A 2 -7.09 -13.82 -45.03
N VAL A 3 -8.11 -14.38 -44.37
CA VAL A 3 -8.68 -13.78 -43.12
C VAL A 3 -8.92 -14.86 -42.05
N ALA A 4 -9.03 -16.13 -42.45
CA ALA A 4 -9.18 -17.25 -41.53
C ALA A 4 -7.87 -17.66 -40.80
N GLY A 5 -6.70 -17.25 -41.31
CA GLY A 5 -5.39 -17.58 -40.74
C GLY A 5 -4.96 -16.71 -39.54
N ASP A 6 -5.55 -15.52 -39.36
CA ASP A 6 -5.15 -14.58 -38.30
C ASP A 6 -5.96 -14.78 -36.99
N ILE A 7 -7.06 -15.53 -37.03
CA ILE A 7 -7.87 -15.86 -35.84
C ILE A 7 -7.33 -17.13 -35.18
N THR A 8 -6.89 -18.11 -35.96
CA THR A 8 -6.32 -19.36 -35.47
C THR A 8 -4.95 -19.15 -34.80
N SER A 9 -4.13 -18.22 -35.29
CA SER A 9 -2.85 -17.83 -34.66
C SER A 9 -3.03 -17.07 -33.34
N ARG A 10 -4.08 -16.24 -33.23
CA ARG A 10 -4.41 -15.51 -31.99
C ARG A 10 -5.02 -16.42 -30.93
N CYS A 11 -5.81 -17.41 -31.33
CA CYS A 11 -6.33 -18.43 -30.41
C CYS A 11 -5.24 -19.38 -29.91
N SER A 12 -4.27 -19.75 -30.75
CA SER A 12 -3.13 -20.59 -30.33
C SER A 12 -2.18 -19.84 -29.39
N TRP A 13 -1.97 -18.54 -29.60
CA TRP A 13 -1.18 -17.70 -28.69
C TRP A 13 -1.87 -17.49 -27.33
N ALA A 14 -3.18 -17.25 -27.32
CA ALA A 14 -3.97 -17.16 -26.09
C ALA A 14 -4.01 -18.50 -25.34
N GLY A 15 -4.10 -19.63 -26.06
CA GLY A 15 -4.00 -20.98 -25.49
C GLY A 15 -2.63 -21.27 -24.87
N ALA A 16 -1.54 -20.86 -25.53
CA ALA A 16 -0.18 -20.99 -24.99
C ALA A 16 0.04 -20.10 -23.75
N GLN A 17 -0.55 -18.90 -23.71
CA GLN A 17 -0.46 -18.00 -22.57
C GLN A 17 -1.31 -18.50 -21.38
N ALA A 18 -2.48 -19.06 -21.64
CA ALA A 18 -3.32 -19.72 -20.64
C ALA A 18 -2.65 -21.00 -20.07
N ALA A 19 -1.99 -21.78 -20.92
CA ALA A 19 -1.21 -22.95 -20.50
C ALA A 19 0.01 -22.55 -19.65
N ARG A 20 0.67 -21.43 -19.97
CA ARG A 20 1.79 -20.90 -19.17
C ARG A 20 1.33 -20.34 -17.82
N LEU A 21 0.21 -19.62 -17.78
CA LEU A 21 -0.40 -19.17 -16.53
C LEU A 21 -0.91 -20.33 -15.67
N ALA A 22 -1.43 -21.40 -16.31
CA ALA A 22 -1.81 -22.62 -15.61
C ALA A 22 -0.60 -23.41 -15.10
N ALA A 23 0.53 -23.38 -15.81
CA ALA A 23 1.80 -23.96 -15.35
C ALA A 23 2.38 -23.16 -14.18
N GLU A 24 2.39 -21.82 -14.25
CA GLU A 24 2.79 -20.94 -13.14
C GLU A 24 1.88 -21.10 -11.92
N ALA A 25 0.56 -21.25 -12.12
CA ALA A 25 -0.39 -21.56 -11.04
C ALA A 25 -0.19 -22.98 -10.47
N ARG A 26 0.20 -23.94 -11.31
CA ARG A 26 0.53 -25.30 -10.89
C ARG A 26 1.86 -25.35 -10.13
N ASP A 27 2.83 -24.51 -10.48
CA ASP A 27 4.09 -24.34 -9.73
C ASP A 27 3.85 -23.63 -8.40
N VAL A 28 2.94 -22.65 -8.32
CA VAL A 28 2.46 -22.06 -7.06
C VAL A 28 1.74 -23.10 -6.20
N TYR A 29 0.94 -23.98 -6.83
CA TYR A 29 0.25 -25.07 -6.15
C TYR A 29 1.21 -26.18 -5.68
N GLN A 30 2.24 -26.50 -6.46
CA GLN A 30 3.28 -27.45 -6.06
C GLN A 30 4.25 -26.88 -5.01
N LEU A 31 4.53 -25.58 -5.05
CA LEU A 31 5.23 -24.86 -3.99
C LEU A 31 4.39 -24.85 -2.70
N GLY A 32 3.06 -24.73 -2.83
CA GLY A 32 2.09 -24.94 -1.75
C GLY A 32 2.17 -26.36 -1.17
N ASN A 33 2.23 -27.39 -2.02
CA ASN A 33 2.40 -28.79 -1.59
C ASN A 33 3.74 -29.09 -0.90
N LEU A 34 4.79 -28.30 -1.18
CA LEU A 34 6.07 -28.47 -0.48
C LEU A 34 6.09 -27.79 0.90
N VAL A 35 5.25 -26.77 1.12
CA VAL A 35 5.04 -26.09 2.41
C VAL A 35 4.04 -26.85 3.32
N LEU A 36 3.29 -27.80 2.75
CA LEU A 36 2.20 -28.58 3.39
C LEU A 36 2.63 -29.69 4.38
N ARG A 37 3.78 -29.57 5.05
CA ARG A 37 4.21 -30.50 6.12
C ARG A 37 4.02 -29.96 7.54
N GLY A 38 3.01 -29.11 7.77
CA GLY A 38 2.70 -28.59 9.11
C GLY A 38 1.20 -28.53 9.39
N GLY A 39 0.69 -29.52 10.13
CA GLY A 39 -0.51 -29.49 10.99
C GLY A 39 -1.89 -29.16 10.38
N PRO A 40 -2.95 -29.93 10.69
CA PRO A 40 -4.32 -29.67 10.20
C PRO A 40 -4.91 -28.30 10.61
N PHE A 41 -4.32 -27.63 11.61
CA PHE A 41 -4.73 -26.28 12.04
C PHE A 41 -4.34 -25.18 11.05
N ALA A 42 -3.14 -25.26 10.46
CA ALA A 42 -2.67 -24.29 9.45
C ALA A 42 -3.51 -24.37 8.16
N LEU A 43 -3.96 -25.59 7.81
CA LEU A 43 -4.87 -25.84 6.69
C LEU A 43 -6.21 -25.11 6.90
N GLY A 44 -6.75 -25.15 8.12
CA GLY A 44 -8.02 -24.50 8.47
C GLY A 44 -7.93 -22.98 8.50
N CYS A 45 -6.84 -22.41 9.01
CA CYS A 45 -6.64 -20.96 9.01
C CYS A 45 -6.37 -20.41 7.60
N PHE A 46 -5.57 -21.11 6.79
CA PHE A 46 -5.23 -20.67 5.44
C PHE A 46 -6.40 -20.85 4.46
N ALA A 47 -7.10 -21.99 4.54
CA ALA A 47 -8.34 -22.19 3.78
C ALA A 47 -9.43 -21.24 4.29
N GLY A 48 -9.56 -21.05 5.60
CA GLY A 48 -10.46 -20.06 6.20
C GLY A 48 -10.20 -18.65 5.67
N TRP A 49 -8.94 -18.20 5.64
CA TRP A 49 -8.52 -16.92 5.08
C TRP A 49 -8.85 -16.79 3.58
N LEU A 50 -8.57 -17.82 2.78
CA LEU A 50 -8.95 -17.86 1.35
C LEU A 50 -10.48 -17.86 1.14
N PHE A 51 -11.25 -18.54 1.99
CA PHE A 51 -12.71 -18.59 1.92
C PHE A 51 -13.38 -17.33 2.50
N THR A 52 -12.70 -16.57 3.37
CA THR A 52 -13.15 -15.25 3.85
C THR A 52 -12.75 -14.12 2.90
N GLU A 53 -11.63 -14.24 2.19
CA GLU A 53 -11.25 -13.33 1.10
C GLU A 53 -12.10 -13.56 -0.16
N PHE A 54 -12.56 -14.81 -0.38
CA PHE A 54 -13.41 -15.19 -1.51
C PHE A 54 -14.60 -16.07 -1.10
N PRO A 55 -15.55 -15.56 -0.29
CA PRO A 55 -16.76 -16.32 -0.04
C PRO A 55 -17.46 -16.66 -1.37
N PRO A 56 -18.10 -17.84 -1.49
CA PRO A 56 -18.88 -18.17 -2.69
C PRO A 56 -19.95 -17.10 -2.98
N HIS A 57 -20.39 -16.31 -2.00
CA HIS A 57 -21.29 -15.16 -2.16
C HIS A 57 -20.61 -13.88 -2.68
N VAL A 58 -19.28 -13.74 -2.60
CA VAL A 58 -18.50 -12.70 -3.28
C VAL A 58 -18.29 -13.07 -4.76
N LEU A 59 -18.10 -14.35 -5.05
CA LEU A 59 -18.11 -14.88 -6.43
C LEU A 59 -19.53 -14.96 -7.04
N THR A 60 -20.56 -15.28 -6.26
CA THR A 60 -21.95 -15.31 -6.73
C THR A 60 -22.66 -13.96 -6.64
N GLY A 61 -22.16 -13.01 -5.85
CA GLY A 61 -22.46 -11.59 -5.99
C GLY A 61 -21.98 -11.05 -7.34
N HIS A 62 -20.90 -11.62 -7.89
CA HIS A 62 -20.51 -11.41 -9.29
C HIS A 62 -21.40 -12.15 -10.29
N ALA A 63 -21.91 -13.36 -9.98
CA ALA A 63 -22.83 -14.09 -10.86
C ALA A 63 -24.26 -13.50 -10.92
N LEU A 64 -24.79 -12.95 -9.82
CA LEU A 64 -26.11 -12.32 -9.78
C LEU A 64 -26.10 -10.85 -10.24
N SER A 65 -24.93 -10.24 -10.44
CA SER A 65 -24.86 -8.95 -11.13
C SER A 65 -25.21 -9.02 -12.63
N ARG A 66 -25.33 -10.23 -13.20
CA ARG A 66 -25.76 -10.45 -14.60
C ARG A 66 -27.27 -10.45 -14.82
N VAL A 67 -28.08 -10.29 -13.77
CA VAL A 67 -29.51 -9.98 -13.92
C VAL A 67 -29.87 -8.81 -13.00
N SER A 68 -29.25 -7.66 -13.26
CA SER A 68 -29.78 -6.38 -12.79
C SER A 68 -30.12 -5.54 -14.02
N HIS A 69 -31.36 -5.02 -14.06
CA HIS A 69 -31.80 -4.15 -15.14
C HIS A 69 -30.74 -3.04 -15.38
N PRO A 70 -30.37 -2.76 -16.64
CA PRO A 70 -29.21 -1.93 -16.98
C PRO A 70 -29.25 -0.48 -16.45
N SER A 71 -30.41 -0.02 -15.99
CA SER A 71 -30.62 1.28 -15.33
C SER A 71 -30.33 1.25 -13.83
N ILE A 72 -30.81 0.24 -13.08
CA ILE A 72 -30.68 0.16 -11.62
C ILE A 72 -29.21 -0.08 -11.20
N GLY A 73 -28.50 -0.96 -11.91
CA GLY A 73 -27.08 -1.24 -11.65
C GLY A 73 -26.16 -0.04 -11.94
N ARG A 74 -26.54 0.82 -12.90
CA ARG A 74 -25.81 2.07 -13.18
C ARG A 74 -26.06 3.11 -12.09
N VAL A 75 -27.32 3.32 -11.70
CA VAL A 75 -27.68 4.25 -10.62
C VAL A 75 -27.03 3.84 -9.29
N GLY A 76 -27.08 2.56 -8.92
CA GLY A 76 -26.44 2.06 -7.70
C GLY A 76 -24.92 2.23 -7.68
N LYS A 77 -24.23 2.02 -8.81
CA LYS A 77 -22.79 2.27 -8.94
C LYS A 77 -22.44 3.75 -8.84
N THR A 78 -23.24 4.63 -9.45
CA THR A 78 -23.07 6.09 -9.35
C THR A 78 -23.27 6.58 -7.92
N LEU A 79 -24.30 6.09 -7.23
CA LEU A 79 -24.57 6.44 -5.83
C LEU A 79 -23.46 5.95 -4.88
N ALA A 80 -22.97 4.73 -5.07
CA ALA A 80 -21.85 4.20 -4.27
C ALA A 80 -20.55 4.97 -4.52
N ALA A 81 -20.30 5.38 -5.77
CA ALA A 81 -19.16 6.22 -6.13
C ALA A 81 -19.28 7.63 -5.50
N GLN A 82 -20.44 8.27 -5.61
CA GLN A 82 -20.70 9.57 -4.99
C GLN A 82 -20.56 9.54 -3.47
N ARG A 83 -21.04 8.48 -2.81
CA ARG A 83 -20.86 8.32 -1.35
C ARG A 83 -19.39 8.15 -0.97
N ALA A 84 -18.65 7.32 -1.70
CA ALA A 84 -17.22 7.16 -1.46
C ALA A 84 -16.45 8.47 -1.66
N ASP A 85 -16.73 9.19 -2.76
CA ASP A 85 -16.14 10.50 -3.07
C ASP A 85 -16.45 11.54 -1.98
N HIS A 86 -17.70 11.57 -1.50
CA HIS A 86 -18.10 12.45 -0.40
C HIS A 86 -17.38 12.12 0.91
N THR A 87 -17.32 10.84 1.30
CA THR A 87 -16.59 10.40 2.50
C THR A 87 -15.10 10.74 2.42
N LEU A 88 -14.46 10.48 1.29
CA LEU A 88 -13.05 10.79 1.07
C LEU A 88 -12.79 12.29 1.11
N THR A 89 -13.60 13.08 0.40
CA THR A 89 -13.50 14.55 0.40
C THR A 89 -13.69 15.10 1.80
N ALA A 90 -14.69 14.64 2.55
CA ALA A 90 -14.95 15.08 3.91
C ALA A 90 -13.77 14.80 4.84
N ALA A 91 -13.17 13.60 4.75
CA ALA A 91 -12.00 13.24 5.53
C ALA A 91 -10.78 14.13 5.22
N LEU A 92 -10.57 14.49 3.95
CA LEU A 92 -9.51 15.42 3.54
C LEU A 92 -9.79 16.84 4.01
N GLN A 93 -11.04 17.31 3.92
CA GLN A 93 -11.43 18.64 4.41
C GLN A 93 -11.26 18.77 5.93
N GLU A 94 -11.62 17.74 6.69
CA GLU A 94 -11.44 17.70 8.14
C GLU A 94 -9.95 17.78 8.53
N SER A 95 -9.09 17.06 7.80
CA SER A 95 -7.68 16.91 8.16
C SER A 95 -6.75 17.98 7.56
N LEU A 96 -7.08 18.55 6.40
CA LEU A 96 -6.23 19.47 5.66
C LEU A 96 -6.85 20.87 5.45
N GLY A 97 -8.14 21.03 5.77
CA GLY A 97 -8.91 22.26 5.57
C GLY A 97 -9.80 22.22 4.30
N PRO A 98 -10.80 23.12 4.20
CA PRO A 98 -11.77 23.12 3.10
C PRO A 98 -11.13 23.35 1.72
N ASP A 99 -10.03 24.10 1.67
CA ASP A 99 -9.31 24.50 0.46
C ASP A 99 -8.12 23.58 0.15
N PHE A 100 -8.12 22.33 0.65
CA PHE A 100 -7.01 21.41 0.46
C PHE A 100 -6.67 21.18 -1.02
N ARG A 101 -7.68 21.23 -1.91
CA ARG A 101 -7.51 21.02 -3.36
C ARG A 101 -6.57 22.06 -3.99
N ASP A 102 -6.60 23.29 -3.50
CA ASP A 102 -5.73 24.37 -3.99
C ASP A 102 -4.28 24.20 -3.51
N GLN A 103 -4.07 23.40 -2.46
CA GLN A 103 -2.76 23.06 -1.91
C GLN A 103 -2.15 21.80 -2.56
N VAL A 104 -2.91 21.06 -3.38
CA VAL A 104 -2.43 19.82 -4.01
C VAL A 104 -1.34 20.15 -5.01
N CYS A 105 -0.11 19.70 -4.72
CA CYS A 105 1.02 19.84 -5.61
C CYS A 105 1.58 18.46 -5.97
N HIS A 106 1.72 18.19 -7.26
CA HIS A 106 2.42 17.02 -7.78
C HIS A 106 3.53 17.43 -8.74
N PRO A 107 4.59 16.62 -8.91
CA PRO A 107 5.67 16.91 -9.86
C PRO A 107 5.19 17.28 -11.27
N THR A 108 4.12 16.65 -11.76
CA THR A 108 3.54 16.99 -13.07
C THR A 108 2.74 18.28 -13.12
N SER A 109 2.28 18.80 -11.99
CA SER A 109 1.56 20.08 -11.91
C SER A 109 2.51 21.30 -12.00
N VAL A 110 3.79 21.10 -11.66
CA VAL A 110 4.86 22.08 -11.80
C VAL A 110 5.39 22.01 -13.24
N ALA A 111 4.62 22.54 -14.18
CA ALA A 111 4.89 22.45 -15.61
C ALA A 111 6.20 23.16 -16.04
N SER A 112 7.34 22.48 -15.94
CA SER A 112 8.52 22.69 -16.82
C SER A 112 9.60 21.59 -16.73
N VAL A 113 9.63 20.75 -15.70
CA VAL A 113 10.78 19.85 -15.45
C VAL A 113 10.66 18.46 -16.10
N CYS A 114 9.45 18.01 -16.46
CA CYS A 114 9.23 16.66 -17.01
C CYS A 114 8.41 16.69 -18.31
N ALA A 115 9.02 17.19 -19.39
CA ALA A 115 8.43 17.17 -20.72
C ALA A 115 8.17 15.74 -21.19
N ARG A 116 6.96 15.50 -21.70
CA ARG A 116 6.47 14.20 -22.15
C ARG A 116 7.12 13.82 -23.48
N ARG A 117 8.06 12.88 -23.51
CA ARG A 117 8.55 12.29 -24.77
C ARG A 117 7.58 11.19 -25.22
N GLY A 118 6.83 11.48 -26.29
CA GLY A 118 5.78 10.60 -26.81
C GLY A 118 6.32 9.34 -27.48
N GLY A 119 5.79 8.19 -27.09
CA GLY A 119 5.90 6.92 -27.82
C GLY A 119 4.50 6.31 -28.00
N LEU A 120 4.05 6.23 -29.26
CA LEU A 120 2.83 5.54 -29.70
C LEU A 120 3.25 4.16 -30.18
N LEU A 121 3.20 3.12 -29.34
CA LEU A 121 3.12 1.71 -29.76
C LEU A 121 2.93 0.79 -28.53
N GLY A 122 1.97 -0.15 -28.63
CA GLY A 122 1.74 -1.32 -27.77
C GLY A 122 1.65 -1.07 -26.26
N ARG A 123 0.46 -1.11 -25.64
CA ARG A 123 0.30 -0.88 -24.20
C ARG A 123 0.28 -2.19 -23.40
N PRO A 124 1.41 -2.62 -22.79
CA PRO A 124 1.40 -3.70 -21.82
C PRO A 124 0.75 -3.26 -20.49
N GLY A 125 0.41 -4.22 -19.62
CA GLY A 125 -0.21 -3.95 -18.31
C GLY A 125 0.64 -3.04 -17.41
N PRO A 126 0.03 -2.40 -16.38
CA PRO A 126 0.64 -1.32 -15.59
C PRO A 126 2.03 -1.64 -15.04
N HIS A 127 2.26 -2.86 -14.56
CA HIS A 127 3.59 -3.30 -14.11
C HIS A 127 4.65 -3.27 -15.23
N ARG A 128 4.36 -3.92 -16.37
CA ARG A 128 5.28 -3.93 -17.53
C ARG A 128 5.52 -2.54 -18.09
N ARG A 129 4.61 -1.59 -17.82
CA ARG A 129 4.73 -0.20 -18.24
C ARG A 129 5.68 0.62 -17.37
N TYR A 130 5.83 0.31 -16.08
CA TYR A 130 6.52 1.20 -15.13
C TYR A 130 7.71 0.58 -14.39
N ALA A 131 7.86 -0.74 -14.37
CA ALA A 131 8.89 -1.41 -13.55
C ALA A 131 9.78 -2.41 -14.32
N ALA A 132 9.61 -2.55 -15.64
CA ALA A 132 10.22 -3.64 -16.40
C ALA A 132 11.77 -3.68 -16.36
N GLN A 133 12.43 -2.54 -16.14
CA GLN A 133 13.90 -2.43 -16.08
C GLN A 133 14.43 -2.22 -14.65
N THR A 134 13.54 -2.14 -13.67
CA THR A 134 13.85 -1.78 -12.28
C THR A 134 13.12 -2.72 -11.33
N SER A 135 13.32 -4.02 -11.56
CA SER A 135 12.70 -5.12 -10.83
C SER A 135 13.73 -5.95 -10.09
N ASP A 136 13.30 -6.66 -9.05
CA ASP A 136 14.10 -7.66 -8.34
C ASP A 136 15.41 -7.12 -7.74
N ILE A 137 15.38 -5.84 -7.31
CA ILE A 137 16.54 -5.18 -6.69
C ILE A 137 16.61 -5.62 -5.22
N SER A 138 17.77 -6.09 -4.77
CA SER A 138 17.96 -6.47 -3.38
C SER A 138 18.19 -5.24 -2.50
N TYR A 139 17.47 -5.16 -1.38
CA TYR A 139 17.63 -4.11 -0.37
C TYR A 139 18.20 -4.63 0.96
N GLY A 140 18.46 -5.93 1.08
CA GLY A 140 18.85 -6.53 2.35
C GLY A 140 19.24 -8.01 2.27
N PRO A 141 19.71 -8.59 3.39
CA PRO A 141 20.31 -9.93 3.43
C PRO A 141 19.28 -11.07 3.34
N GLY A 142 17.98 -10.80 3.44
CA GLY A 142 16.89 -11.79 3.38
C GLY A 142 16.67 -12.44 2.01
N GLY A 143 17.58 -12.24 1.05
CA GLY A 143 17.53 -12.83 -0.28
C GLY A 143 16.22 -12.46 -0.99
N ARG A 144 15.40 -13.47 -1.31
CA ARG A 144 14.12 -13.27 -2.03
C ARG A 144 13.09 -12.49 -1.24
N ASP A 145 13.17 -12.50 0.10
CA ASP A 145 12.27 -11.73 0.95
C ASP A 145 12.71 -10.27 1.09
N ASN A 146 13.91 -9.90 0.63
CA ASN A 146 14.40 -8.53 0.63
C ASN A 146 14.63 -8.02 -0.80
N LEU A 147 13.60 -8.15 -1.63
CA LEU A 147 13.56 -7.63 -2.99
C LEU A 147 12.56 -6.48 -3.12
N LEU A 148 12.85 -5.53 -4.00
CA LEU A 148 11.95 -4.44 -4.36
C LEU A 148 11.88 -4.23 -5.86
N ASP A 149 10.78 -3.63 -6.29
CA ASP A 149 10.58 -3.11 -7.64
C ASP A 149 10.33 -1.60 -7.59
N ILE A 150 10.95 -0.85 -8.50
CA ILE A 150 10.75 0.58 -8.64
C ILE A 150 9.85 0.82 -9.85
N TRP A 151 8.74 1.51 -9.60
CA TRP A 151 7.78 1.95 -10.60
C TRP A 151 7.99 3.42 -10.86
N ARG A 152 8.38 3.75 -12.09
CA ARG A 152 8.62 5.13 -12.51
C ARG A 152 8.19 5.35 -13.95
N ARG A 153 8.12 6.61 -14.36
CA ARG A 153 8.00 6.93 -15.78
C ARG A 153 9.39 6.89 -16.44
N ASP A 154 9.44 6.46 -17.68
CA ASP A 154 10.68 6.44 -18.46
C ASP A 154 11.15 7.85 -18.86
N ASP A 155 10.24 8.84 -18.82
CA ASP A 155 10.49 10.22 -19.20
C ASP A 155 10.76 11.17 -18.03
N LEU A 156 11.04 10.64 -16.82
CA LEU A 156 11.56 11.45 -15.73
C LEU A 156 12.94 11.99 -16.12
N ALA A 157 13.13 13.31 -16.02
CA ALA A 157 14.40 13.93 -16.33
C ALA A 157 15.50 13.46 -15.35
N PRO A 158 16.76 13.26 -15.80
CA PRO A 158 17.87 13.04 -14.88
C PRO A 158 17.94 14.18 -13.84
N GLY A 159 18.12 13.84 -12.56
CA GLY A 159 18.14 14.81 -11.47
C GLY A 159 16.75 15.36 -11.06
N CYS A 160 15.67 14.89 -11.69
CA CYS A 160 14.32 15.00 -11.14
C CYS A 160 14.35 14.43 -9.72
N ARG A 161 14.18 15.25 -8.68
CA ARG A 161 14.03 14.78 -7.30
C ARG A 161 12.55 14.47 -7.05
N ALA A 162 12.05 13.35 -7.59
CA ALA A 162 10.63 13.02 -7.48
C ALA A 162 10.28 12.47 -6.08
N PRO A 163 9.17 12.89 -5.45
CA PRO A 163 8.71 12.29 -4.21
C PRO A 163 8.46 10.79 -4.37
N VAL A 164 8.77 10.04 -3.31
CA VAL A 164 8.78 8.58 -3.31
C VAL A 164 7.63 8.04 -2.48
N LEU A 165 6.93 7.00 -2.98
CA LEU A 165 5.91 6.26 -2.25
C LEU A 165 6.33 4.79 -2.10
N ILE A 166 6.60 4.33 -0.88
CA ILE A 166 6.86 2.93 -0.58
C ILE A 166 5.52 2.20 -0.35
N GLN A 167 5.31 1.10 -1.06
CA GLN A 167 4.17 0.20 -0.92
C GLN A 167 4.59 -1.08 -0.17
N VAL A 168 3.99 -1.29 1.00
CA VAL A 168 4.14 -2.52 1.77
C VAL A 168 2.95 -3.45 1.49
N PRO A 169 3.16 -4.64 0.90
CA PRO A 169 2.08 -5.57 0.62
C PRO A 169 1.44 -6.16 1.89
N GLY A 170 0.13 -6.36 1.83
CA GLY A 170 -0.61 -7.17 2.79
C GLY A 170 -0.46 -8.67 2.55
N GLY A 171 -1.33 -9.44 3.21
CA GLY A 171 -1.38 -10.91 3.14
C GLY A 171 -1.01 -11.59 4.47
N ALA A 172 -1.53 -11.04 5.58
CA ALA A 172 -1.46 -11.63 6.92
C ALA A 172 -0.02 -12.00 7.36
N TRP A 173 0.97 -11.17 7.01
CA TRP A 173 2.40 -11.34 7.31
C TRP A 173 3.06 -12.64 6.81
N ALA A 174 2.29 -13.55 6.21
CA ALA A 174 2.70 -14.89 5.79
C ALA A 174 2.71 -15.01 4.26
N LEU A 175 1.82 -14.28 3.61
CA LEU A 175 1.77 -14.11 2.17
C LEU A 175 2.13 -12.67 1.89
N ASN A 176 3.16 -12.46 1.10
CA ASN A 176 3.40 -11.15 0.53
C ASN A 176 4.05 -11.31 -0.83
N GLY A 177 3.98 -10.23 -1.58
CA GLY A 177 4.70 -10.07 -2.83
C GLY A 177 4.53 -8.64 -3.31
N ARG A 178 5.60 -8.07 -3.85
CA ARG A 178 5.64 -6.75 -4.49
C ARG A 178 4.69 -6.61 -5.70
N ARG A 179 4.00 -7.69 -6.09
CA ARG A 179 3.03 -7.79 -7.18
C ARG A 179 1.87 -8.73 -6.78
N PRO A 180 0.58 -8.45 -7.12
CA PRO A 180 0.05 -7.29 -7.84
C PRO A 180 -0.71 -6.26 -6.96
N GLN A 181 -0.34 -6.12 -5.68
CA GLN A 181 -1.08 -5.25 -4.74
C GLN A 181 -0.87 -3.75 -5.03
N ALA A 182 -1.88 -2.93 -4.68
CA ALA A 182 -1.90 -1.47 -4.82
C ALA A 182 -1.60 -0.90 -6.23
N TYR A 183 -1.75 -1.69 -7.29
CA TYR A 183 -1.47 -1.25 -8.66
C TYR A 183 -2.30 -0.03 -9.09
N THR A 184 -3.53 0.11 -8.59
CA THR A 184 -4.37 1.30 -8.86
C THR A 184 -3.74 2.56 -8.28
N LEU A 185 -3.33 2.53 -7.01
CA LEU A 185 -2.66 3.65 -6.35
C LEU A 185 -1.30 3.95 -6.99
N MET A 186 -0.41 2.95 -7.10
CA MET A 186 0.92 3.14 -7.66
C MET A 186 0.87 3.66 -9.09
N SER A 187 -0.03 3.14 -9.94
CA SER A 187 -0.19 3.65 -11.31
C SER A 187 -0.66 5.11 -11.35
N ARG A 188 -1.49 5.53 -10.38
CA ARG A 188 -1.95 6.92 -10.26
C ARG A 188 -0.80 7.84 -9.84
N MET A 189 -0.05 7.45 -8.81
CA MET A 189 1.08 8.22 -8.30
C MET A 189 2.19 8.37 -9.35
N VAL A 190 2.53 7.29 -10.06
CA VAL A 190 3.51 7.35 -11.17
C VAL A 190 3.03 8.28 -12.30
N GLN A 191 1.73 8.30 -12.63
CA GLN A 191 1.20 9.25 -13.60
C GLN A 191 1.34 10.72 -13.16
N LEU A 192 1.27 10.96 -11.85
CA LEU A 192 1.49 12.27 -11.22
C LEU A 192 2.97 12.63 -11.03
N GLY A 193 3.88 11.76 -11.51
CA GLY A 193 5.32 12.00 -11.50
C GLY A 193 6.03 11.56 -10.22
N TRP A 194 5.37 10.76 -9.38
CA TRP A 194 6.01 10.12 -8.22
C TRP A 194 6.78 8.87 -8.66
N ILE A 195 7.73 8.46 -7.83
CA ILE A 195 8.34 7.13 -7.91
C ILE A 195 7.69 6.25 -6.85
N CYS A 196 7.21 5.07 -7.23
CA CYS A 196 6.68 4.11 -6.28
C CYS A 196 7.65 2.94 -6.11
N VAL A 197 7.87 2.48 -4.88
CA VAL A 197 8.74 1.35 -4.56
C VAL A 197 7.90 0.27 -3.89
N SER A 198 7.75 -0.88 -4.53
CA SER A 198 7.01 -2.02 -3.97
C SER A 198 7.99 -3.05 -3.43
N ILE A 199 7.80 -3.51 -2.20
CA ILE A 199 8.78 -4.33 -1.49
C ILE A 199 8.21 -5.71 -1.13
N ASP A 200 9.06 -6.73 -1.08
CA ASP A 200 8.82 -7.94 -0.29
C ASP A 200 9.32 -7.73 1.15
N TYR A 201 8.94 -8.60 2.09
CA TYR A 201 9.53 -8.69 3.43
C TYR A 201 9.50 -10.14 3.94
N SER A 202 10.26 -10.44 4.99
CA SER A 202 10.28 -11.75 5.66
C SER A 202 8.89 -12.29 6.01
N LYS A 203 8.63 -13.58 5.78
CA LYS A 203 7.27 -14.16 5.93
C LYS A 203 7.12 -15.08 7.14
N SER A 204 5.99 -14.96 7.82
CA SER A 204 5.51 -15.94 8.81
C SER A 204 5.12 -17.26 8.15
N PRO A 205 5.22 -18.42 8.85
CA PRO A 205 5.73 -18.58 10.22
C PRO A 205 7.25 -18.78 10.28
N ARG A 206 7.98 -18.68 9.16
CA ARG A 206 9.43 -18.87 9.16
C ARG A 206 10.14 -17.74 9.92
N SER A 207 9.70 -16.52 9.68
CA SER A 207 10.13 -15.32 10.38
C SER A 207 8.99 -14.81 11.27
N THR A 208 9.31 -14.33 12.46
CA THR A 208 8.34 -13.79 13.42
C THR A 208 8.56 -12.31 13.63
N PHE A 209 7.57 -11.59 14.13
CA PHE A 209 7.76 -10.22 14.59
C PHE A 209 8.95 -10.15 15.58
N PRO A 210 9.87 -9.18 15.44
CA PRO A 210 9.81 -7.98 14.59
C PRO A 210 10.46 -8.08 13.19
N ALA A 211 10.81 -9.27 12.68
CA ALA A 211 11.54 -9.41 11.41
C ALA A 211 10.87 -8.70 10.22
N HIS A 212 9.53 -8.75 10.13
CA HIS A 212 8.76 -8.07 9.09
C HIS A 212 8.98 -6.54 9.12
N LEU A 213 8.93 -5.94 10.31
CA LEU A 213 9.11 -4.51 10.50
C LEU A 213 10.55 -4.08 10.22
N ILE A 214 11.52 -4.87 10.67
CA ILE A 214 12.95 -4.64 10.43
C ILE A 214 13.21 -4.58 8.92
N ASP A 215 12.61 -5.48 8.14
CA ASP A 215 12.75 -5.50 6.69
C ASP A 215 12.11 -4.27 6.02
N VAL A 216 10.92 -3.84 6.45
CA VAL A 216 10.30 -2.60 5.97
C VAL A 216 11.19 -1.38 6.25
N LYS A 217 11.74 -1.28 7.45
CA LYS A 217 12.67 -0.21 7.82
C LYS A 217 13.97 -0.25 7.03
N ARG A 218 14.50 -1.45 6.76
CA ARG A 218 15.67 -1.62 5.89
C ARG A 218 15.37 -1.18 4.46
N ALA A 219 14.17 -1.44 3.95
CA ALA A 219 13.76 -0.92 2.65
C ALA A 219 13.66 0.61 2.64
N ILE A 220 13.18 1.25 3.70
CA ILE A 220 13.20 2.73 3.84
C ILE A 220 14.64 3.25 3.80
N ALA A 221 15.55 2.63 4.56
CA ALA A 221 16.97 2.99 4.56
C ALA A 221 17.59 2.86 3.17
N TRP A 222 17.32 1.75 2.47
CA TRP A 222 17.80 1.53 1.11
C TRP A 222 17.26 2.59 0.15
N VAL A 223 15.97 2.92 0.23
CA VAL A 223 15.36 3.97 -0.59
C VAL A 223 16.06 5.30 -0.34
N ARG A 224 16.29 5.68 0.91
CA ARG A 224 16.99 6.94 1.23
C ARG A 224 18.40 7.01 0.66
N GLU A 225 19.12 5.89 0.66
CA GLU A 225 20.49 5.83 0.17
C GLU A 225 20.58 5.77 -1.37
N ASN A 226 19.62 5.10 -2.04
CA ASN A 226 19.78 4.70 -3.44
C ASN A 226 18.76 5.34 -4.40
N ILE A 227 17.64 5.89 -3.92
CA ILE A 227 16.54 6.27 -4.83
C ILE A 227 16.89 7.45 -5.75
N ALA A 228 17.88 8.26 -5.37
CA ALA A 228 18.39 9.35 -6.19
C ALA A 228 18.89 8.86 -7.57
N ASP A 229 19.52 7.67 -7.63
CA ASP A 229 19.99 7.07 -8.90
C ASP A 229 18.83 6.68 -9.84
N TYR A 230 17.61 6.59 -9.28
CA TYR A 230 16.39 6.29 -10.02
C TYR A 230 15.52 7.54 -10.26
N GLY A 231 15.98 8.73 -9.88
CA GLY A 231 15.27 10.01 -9.99
C GLY A 231 14.31 10.29 -8.84
N GLY A 232 14.54 9.69 -7.67
CA GLY A 232 13.75 9.96 -6.47
C GLY A 232 14.38 11.01 -5.57
N ASP A 233 13.56 11.67 -4.78
CA ASP A 233 13.97 12.53 -3.68
C ASP A 233 14.16 11.68 -2.41
N PRO A 234 15.40 11.46 -1.93
CA PRO A 234 15.63 10.69 -0.71
C PRO A 234 15.07 11.40 0.53
N ASP A 235 14.82 12.70 0.45
CA ASP A 235 14.32 13.46 1.60
C ASP A 235 12.79 13.49 1.69
N PHE A 236 12.06 13.00 0.67
CA PHE A 236 10.61 12.87 0.69
C PHE A 236 10.14 11.45 0.34
N ILE A 237 9.91 10.66 1.37
CA ILE A 237 9.44 9.28 1.35
C ILE A 237 8.11 9.21 2.10
N ALA A 238 7.05 8.85 1.38
CA ALA A 238 5.78 8.44 1.96
C ALA A 238 5.68 6.91 1.99
N ILE A 239 4.85 6.35 2.87
CA ILE A 239 4.63 4.90 2.96
C ILE A 239 3.15 4.54 3.03
N THR A 240 2.78 3.43 2.40
CA THR A 240 1.41 2.92 2.36
C THR A 240 1.42 1.39 2.41
N GLY A 241 0.28 0.79 2.71
CA GLY A 241 0.11 -0.66 2.70
C GLY A 241 -1.31 -1.06 3.06
N GLY A 242 -1.72 -2.25 2.62
CA GLY A 242 -3.02 -2.84 2.92
C GLY A 242 -2.94 -3.90 4.00
N SER A 243 -3.90 -3.98 4.92
CA SER A 243 -4.00 -5.04 5.93
C SER A 243 -2.71 -5.18 6.75
N ALA A 244 -2.04 -6.34 6.75
CA ALA A 244 -0.71 -6.53 7.35
C ALA A 244 0.35 -5.50 6.88
N GLY A 245 0.28 -5.04 5.62
CA GLY A 245 1.14 -3.98 5.12
C GLY A 245 0.77 -2.61 5.68
N GLY A 246 -0.52 -2.35 5.95
CA GLY A 246 -0.98 -1.13 6.63
C GLY A 246 -0.57 -1.09 8.10
N HIS A 247 -0.57 -2.25 8.76
CA HIS A 247 0.03 -2.45 10.09
C HIS A 247 1.52 -2.08 10.09
N LEU A 248 2.31 -2.69 9.20
CA LEU A 248 3.76 -2.46 9.13
C LEU A 248 4.12 -1.04 8.71
N ALA A 249 3.40 -0.45 7.74
CA ALA A 249 3.59 0.93 7.31
C ALA A 249 3.35 1.92 8.45
N SER A 250 2.28 1.71 9.23
CA SER A 250 1.95 2.56 10.38
C SER A 250 2.98 2.42 11.50
N LEU A 251 3.39 1.18 11.81
CA LEU A 251 4.38 0.92 12.85
C LEU A 251 5.77 1.48 12.48
N ALA A 252 6.19 1.33 11.22
CA ALA A 252 7.46 1.89 10.75
C ALA A 252 7.47 3.42 10.87
N ALA A 253 6.36 4.07 10.53
CA ALA A 253 6.24 5.52 10.57
C ALA A 253 6.16 6.12 11.99
N LEU A 254 5.66 5.35 12.97
CA LEU A 254 5.56 5.76 14.38
C LEU A 254 6.79 5.37 15.22
N THR A 255 7.71 4.60 14.65
CA THR A 255 8.94 4.19 15.35
C THR A 255 10.21 4.64 14.63
N PRO A 256 10.29 5.81 13.98
CA PRO A 256 11.45 6.16 13.17
C PRO A 256 12.72 6.09 14.02
N ASN A 257 13.78 5.48 13.47
CA ASN A 257 15.10 5.38 14.10
C ASN A 257 15.14 4.59 15.43
N ASP A 258 14.08 3.87 15.79
CA ASP A 258 14.09 3.00 16.97
C ASP A 258 15.10 1.84 16.76
N PRO A 259 16.17 1.76 17.57
CA PRO A 259 17.21 0.74 17.43
C PRO A 259 16.70 -0.68 17.69
N ALA A 260 15.63 -0.85 18.49
CA ALA A 260 15.03 -2.17 18.72
C ALA A 260 14.47 -2.80 17.44
N PHE A 261 14.15 -1.96 16.44
CA PHE A 261 13.63 -2.37 15.14
C PHE A 261 14.60 -2.10 13.99
N GLN A 262 15.88 -1.80 14.27
CA GLN A 262 16.93 -1.56 13.26
C GLN A 262 18.26 -2.28 13.55
N PRO A 263 18.26 -3.55 14.00
CA PRO A 263 19.50 -4.23 14.32
C PRO A 263 20.40 -4.34 13.09
N GLY A 264 21.64 -3.86 13.23
CA GLY A 264 22.68 -3.85 12.19
C GLY A 264 22.61 -2.70 11.19
N PHE A 265 21.69 -1.74 11.36
CA PHE A 265 21.60 -0.51 10.57
C PHE A 265 21.04 0.66 11.40
N GLU A 266 21.44 0.72 12.67
CA GLU A 266 20.93 1.66 13.68
C GLU A 266 21.16 3.13 13.31
N ASN A 267 22.21 3.42 12.54
CA ASN A 267 22.55 4.78 12.10
C ASN A 267 21.75 5.24 10.87
N ALA A 268 20.98 4.36 10.22
CA ALA A 268 20.21 4.73 9.05
C ALA A 268 18.95 5.49 9.46
N ASP A 269 18.66 6.59 8.76
CA ASP A 269 17.42 7.32 8.95
C ASP A 269 16.24 6.56 8.30
N THR A 270 15.23 6.25 9.09
CA THR A 270 14.00 5.55 8.66
C THR A 270 12.74 6.40 8.79
N ALA A 271 12.89 7.71 9.05
CA ALA A 271 11.76 8.64 9.11
C ALA A 271 11.07 8.83 7.75
N VAL A 272 9.74 8.75 7.74
CA VAL A 272 8.90 9.00 6.56
C VAL A 272 8.09 10.28 6.74
N GLN A 273 7.74 10.93 5.64
CA GLN A 273 7.09 12.24 5.64
C GLN A 273 5.56 12.16 5.62
N ALA A 274 4.98 11.01 5.25
CA ALA A 274 3.54 10.79 5.25
C ALA A 274 3.18 9.30 5.24
N VAL A 275 1.99 8.96 5.72
CA VAL A 275 1.50 7.58 5.79
C VAL A 275 0.05 7.50 5.31
N ALA A 276 -0.24 6.54 4.44
CA ALA A 276 -1.61 6.27 3.98
C ALA A 276 -1.97 4.78 4.08
N PRO A 277 -2.23 4.24 5.28
CA PRO A 277 -2.55 2.83 5.46
C PRO A 277 -3.99 2.53 5.05
N TYR A 278 -4.18 1.36 4.43
CA TYR A 278 -5.48 0.80 4.04
C TYR A 278 -5.82 -0.37 4.96
N TYR A 279 -6.96 -0.27 5.67
CA TYR A 279 -7.56 -1.30 6.50
C TYR A 279 -6.55 -2.11 7.34
N GLY A 280 -5.57 -1.39 7.91
CA GLY A 280 -4.52 -1.98 8.74
C GLY A 280 -5.05 -2.49 10.07
N VAL A 281 -4.24 -3.30 10.73
CA VAL A 281 -4.43 -3.68 12.13
C VAL A 281 -3.55 -2.77 12.99
N TYR A 282 -4.10 -2.10 13.99
CA TYR A 282 -3.38 -1.05 14.73
C TYR A 282 -3.19 -1.38 16.22
N ASP A 283 -4.02 -2.27 16.76
CA ASP A 283 -3.95 -2.72 18.14
C ASP A 283 -4.16 -4.24 18.21
N PHE A 284 -3.09 -5.00 18.46
CA PHE A 284 -3.15 -6.46 18.64
C PHE A 284 -3.73 -6.90 19.99
N THR A 285 -4.02 -5.96 20.89
CA THR A 285 -4.59 -6.21 22.22
C THR A 285 -6.10 -5.94 22.26
N ASP A 286 -6.65 -5.27 21.24
CA ASP A 286 -8.09 -5.00 21.10
C ASP A 286 -8.83 -6.19 20.48
N PHE A 287 -9.15 -7.17 21.33
CA PHE A 287 -9.84 -8.39 20.93
C PHE A 287 -11.32 -8.16 20.55
N GLU A 288 -11.92 -7.04 20.95
CA GLU A 288 -13.31 -6.71 20.61
C GLU A 288 -13.42 -6.26 19.15
N ASN A 289 -12.39 -5.59 18.64
CA ASN A 289 -12.32 -5.13 17.24
C ASN A 289 -11.42 -6.03 16.38
N MET A 290 -11.47 -7.35 16.61
CA MET A 290 -10.77 -8.34 15.79
C MET A 290 -11.67 -9.50 15.40
N HIS A 291 -11.44 -10.07 14.22
CA HIS A 291 -12.02 -11.36 13.88
C HIS A 291 -11.55 -12.44 14.88
N PRO A 292 -12.42 -13.36 15.36
CA PRO A 292 -12.05 -14.33 16.41
C PRO A 292 -10.85 -15.23 16.08
N LEU A 293 -10.59 -15.46 14.78
CA LEU A 293 -9.42 -16.24 14.33
C LEU A 293 -8.11 -15.45 14.28
N MET A 294 -8.15 -14.13 14.46
CA MET A 294 -6.95 -13.28 14.39
C MET A 294 -5.99 -13.58 15.55
N VAL A 295 -6.49 -13.67 16.79
CA VAL A 295 -5.63 -13.90 17.96
C VAL A 295 -4.89 -15.24 17.89
N PRO A 296 -5.55 -16.39 17.65
CA PRO A 296 -4.83 -17.66 17.46
C PRO A 296 -3.83 -17.61 16.31
N PHE A 297 -4.14 -16.87 15.24
CA PHE A 297 -3.24 -16.71 14.11
C PHE A 297 -1.99 -15.89 14.49
N LEU A 298 -2.15 -14.77 15.19
CA LEU A 298 -1.05 -13.97 15.72
C LEU A 298 -0.18 -14.80 16.66
N GLU A 299 -0.80 -15.51 17.61
CA GLU A 299 -0.10 -16.36 18.59
C GLU A 299 0.74 -17.46 17.94
N GLN A 300 0.23 -18.11 16.89
CA GLN A 300 0.88 -19.29 16.32
C GLN A 300 1.82 -18.98 15.15
N PHE A 301 1.53 -17.95 14.36
CA PHE A 301 2.25 -17.70 13.11
C PHE A 301 3.10 -16.44 13.14
N VAL A 302 2.60 -15.35 13.73
CA VAL A 302 3.22 -14.01 13.62
C VAL A 302 4.12 -13.71 14.81
N LEU A 303 3.61 -13.83 16.02
CA LEU A 303 4.32 -13.53 17.26
C LEU A 303 4.97 -14.78 17.86
N LYS A 304 4.41 -15.98 17.62
CA LYS A 304 4.84 -17.25 18.24
C LYS A 304 4.92 -17.16 19.77
N ALA A 305 3.99 -16.43 20.36
CA ALA A 305 3.84 -16.23 21.79
C ALA A 305 2.35 -16.14 22.11
N ARG A 306 1.91 -16.73 23.21
CA ARG A 306 0.53 -16.57 23.69
C ARG A 306 0.39 -15.20 24.34
N TYR A 307 -0.73 -14.51 24.10
CA TYR A 307 -0.99 -13.22 24.73
C TYR A 307 -0.99 -13.31 26.26
N ALA A 308 -1.52 -14.40 26.81
CA ALA A 308 -1.56 -14.63 28.25
C ALA A 308 -0.16 -14.72 28.90
N ASP A 309 0.86 -15.12 28.14
CA ASP A 309 2.23 -15.27 28.63
C ASP A 309 3.08 -14.03 28.37
N ASP A 310 2.83 -13.33 27.25
CA ASP A 310 3.65 -12.20 26.80
C ASP A 310 2.77 -11.08 26.18
N PRO A 311 1.96 -10.38 26.99
CA PRO A 311 1.10 -9.30 26.50
C PRO A 311 1.92 -8.09 26.00
N GLN A 312 3.13 -7.90 26.52
CA GLN A 312 4.03 -6.83 26.10
C GLN A 312 4.47 -7.00 24.65
N ARG A 313 4.66 -8.23 24.16
CA ARG A 313 4.98 -8.47 22.74
C ARG A 313 3.85 -8.09 21.80
N PHE A 314 2.60 -8.24 22.21
CA PHE A 314 1.44 -7.80 21.43
C PHE A 314 1.35 -6.27 21.41
N ALA A 315 1.54 -5.62 22.55
CA ALA A 315 1.62 -4.16 22.63
C ALA A 315 2.80 -3.61 21.80
N ALA A 316 3.98 -4.23 21.88
CA ALA A 316 5.15 -3.83 21.11
C ALA A 316 4.95 -3.99 19.58
N ALA A 317 4.07 -4.91 19.17
CA ALA A 317 3.67 -5.10 17.79
C ALA A 317 2.49 -4.22 17.37
N SER A 318 1.93 -3.37 18.25
CA SER A 318 0.74 -2.58 17.97
C SER A 318 1.09 -1.12 17.64
N PRO A 319 0.83 -0.62 16.41
CA PRO A 319 1.03 0.80 16.06
C PRO A 319 0.44 1.78 17.08
N ILE A 320 -0.71 1.47 17.67
CA ILE A 320 -1.38 2.36 18.63
C ILE A 320 -0.52 2.65 19.88
N SER A 321 0.39 1.75 20.25
CA SER A 321 1.28 1.90 21.40
C SER A 321 2.39 2.94 21.18
N TYR A 322 2.55 3.44 19.95
CA TYR A 322 3.61 4.37 19.56
C TYR A 322 3.06 5.71 19.06
N VAL A 323 1.79 6.04 19.30
CA VAL A 323 1.23 7.33 18.89
C VAL A 323 1.87 8.48 19.69
N HIS A 324 2.21 9.57 19.00
CA HIS A 324 2.80 10.76 19.61
C HIS A 324 2.48 12.04 18.80
N ALA A 325 2.69 13.22 19.40
CA ALA A 325 2.38 14.51 18.78
C ALA A 325 3.14 14.77 17.47
N ASP A 326 4.40 14.30 17.42
CA ASP A 326 5.27 14.45 16.25
C ASP A 326 5.04 13.40 15.15
N ALA A 327 3.98 12.58 15.25
CA ALA A 327 3.67 11.58 14.23
C ALA A 327 3.55 12.26 12.85
N PRO A 328 4.07 11.64 11.76
CA PRO A 328 3.90 12.19 10.42
C PRO A 328 2.40 12.27 10.07
N PRO A 329 2.00 13.08 9.07
CA PRO A 329 0.64 13.09 8.58
C PRO A 329 0.14 11.67 8.24
N PHE A 330 -1.01 11.29 8.82
CA PHE A 330 -1.70 10.03 8.54
C PHE A 330 -2.98 10.28 7.74
N PHE A 331 -3.22 9.46 6.72
CA PHE A 331 -4.54 9.32 6.08
C PHE A 331 -4.97 7.85 6.09
N VAL A 332 -5.81 7.49 7.05
CA VAL A 332 -6.27 6.12 7.28
C VAL A 332 -7.54 5.84 6.50
N LEU A 333 -7.52 4.81 5.64
CA LEU A 333 -8.69 4.39 4.86
C LEU A 333 -9.18 3.03 5.35
N HIS A 334 -10.46 2.89 5.67
CA HIS A 334 -11.03 1.61 6.14
C HIS A 334 -12.38 1.31 5.50
N GLY A 335 -12.69 0.04 5.29
CA GLY A 335 -14.02 -0.37 4.84
C GLY A 335 -15.01 -0.49 6.00
N GLN A 336 -16.19 0.11 5.89
CA GLN A 336 -17.23 0.00 6.93
C GLN A 336 -17.72 -1.45 7.16
N LYS A 337 -17.64 -2.30 6.13
CA LYS A 337 -18.07 -3.71 6.16
C LYS A 337 -16.88 -4.67 6.11
N ASP A 338 -15.77 -4.26 6.70
CA ASP A 338 -14.61 -5.13 6.87
C ASP A 338 -14.87 -6.13 8.01
N GLU A 339 -15.09 -7.39 7.64
CA GLU A 339 -15.38 -8.48 8.59
C GLU A 339 -14.10 -9.15 9.11
N LEU A 340 -12.94 -8.88 8.50
CA LEU A 340 -11.65 -9.43 8.91
C LEU A 340 -10.97 -8.53 9.93
N VAL A 341 -10.94 -7.23 9.64
CA VAL A 341 -10.42 -6.20 10.51
C VAL A 341 -11.53 -5.16 10.70
N PRO A 342 -12.36 -5.28 11.74
CA PRO A 342 -13.42 -4.32 12.01
C PRO A 342 -12.93 -2.87 12.00
N SER A 343 -13.71 -1.95 11.42
CA SER A 343 -13.34 -0.53 11.31
C SER A 343 -13.12 0.17 12.67
N GLY A 344 -13.56 -0.46 13.78
CA GLY A 344 -13.23 -0.04 15.13
C GLY A 344 -11.72 0.10 15.38
N GLN A 345 -10.89 -0.75 14.77
CA GLN A 345 -9.42 -0.65 14.81
C GLN A 345 -8.93 0.71 14.29
N ALA A 346 -9.40 1.12 13.10
CA ALA A 346 -9.01 2.42 12.53
C ALA A 346 -9.59 3.59 13.33
N ARG A 347 -10.82 3.49 13.82
CA ARG A 347 -11.42 4.55 14.65
C ARG A 347 -10.62 4.76 15.94
N ALA A 348 -10.31 3.70 16.67
CA ALA A 348 -9.53 3.76 17.90
C ALA A 348 -8.13 4.33 17.65
N PHE A 349 -7.45 3.86 16.60
CA PHE A 349 -6.14 4.36 16.22
C PHE A 349 -6.14 5.84 15.84
N CYS A 350 -7.09 6.29 15.00
CA CYS A 350 -7.20 7.71 14.63
C CYS A 350 -7.59 8.59 15.83
N ALA A 351 -8.39 8.09 16.76
CA ALA A 351 -8.70 8.79 18.00
C ALA A 351 -7.45 8.92 18.88
N ALA A 352 -6.65 7.85 19.00
CA ALA A 352 -5.40 7.86 19.76
C ALA A 352 -4.36 8.82 19.18
N LEU A 353 -4.18 8.84 17.85
CA LEU A 353 -3.31 9.82 17.18
C LEU A 353 -3.73 11.27 17.47
N ARG A 354 -5.04 11.57 17.35
CA ARG A 354 -5.56 12.92 17.66
C ARG A 354 -5.37 13.27 19.14
N ALA A 355 -5.64 12.33 20.05
CA ALA A 355 -5.48 12.54 21.49
C ALA A 355 -4.01 12.76 21.89
N ALA A 356 -3.08 12.13 21.17
CA ALA A 356 -1.64 12.32 21.35
C ALA A 356 -1.13 13.66 20.76
N GLY A 357 -1.97 14.43 20.07
CA GLY A 357 -1.63 15.73 19.50
C GLY A 357 -1.07 15.69 18.07
N ALA A 358 -1.24 14.58 17.34
CA ALA A 358 -0.78 14.47 15.96
C ALA A 358 -1.45 15.53 15.07
N ARG A 359 -0.64 16.27 14.31
CA ARG A 359 -1.08 17.49 13.58
C ARG A 359 -2.03 17.21 12.42
N THR A 360 -1.95 16.04 11.78
CA THR A 360 -2.77 15.73 10.61
C THR A 360 -3.18 14.26 10.65
N VAL A 361 -4.47 14.03 10.87
CA VAL A 361 -5.08 12.70 10.92
C VAL A 361 -6.35 12.71 10.09
N GLY A 362 -6.26 12.28 8.83
CA GLY A 362 -7.41 11.99 7.98
C GLY A 362 -7.91 10.58 8.24
N HIS A 363 -9.23 10.40 8.34
CA HIS A 363 -9.84 9.08 8.51
C HIS A 363 -11.06 8.95 7.59
N ALA A 364 -11.00 8.02 6.63
CA ALA A 364 -12.09 7.74 5.70
C ALA A 364 -12.62 6.31 5.89
N GLU A 365 -13.80 6.20 6.50
CA GLU A 365 -14.53 4.93 6.64
C GLU A 365 -15.54 4.76 5.49
N LEU A 366 -15.16 4.01 4.46
CA LEU A 366 -15.90 3.91 3.21
C LEU A 366 -17.15 3.02 3.34
N SER A 367 -18.33 3.60 3.08
CA SER A 367 -19.59 2.87 3.14
C SER A 367 -19.63 1.69 2.16
N ASN A 368 -20.08 0.53 2.66
CA ASN A 368 -20.17 -0.72 1.90
C ASN A 368 -18.85 -1.19 1.27
N ALA A 369 -17.71 -0.72 1.76
CA ALA A 369 -16.41 -1.29 1.41
C ALA A 369 -16.07 -2.40 2.38
N HIS A 370 -15.52 -3.49 1.84
CA HIS A 370 -15.06 -4.66 2.57
C HIS A 370 -13.53 -4.60 2.73
N HIS A 371 -12.94 -5.63 3.35
CA HIS A 371 -11.49 -5.83 3.32
C HIS A 371 -10.98 -5.83 1.88
N ALA A 372 -9.75 -5.37 1.67
CA ALA A 372 -9.10 -5.42 0.36
C ALA A 372 -9.84 -4.69 -0.80
N PHE A 373 -10.61 -3.64 -0.48
CA PHE A 373 -11.43 -2.93 -1.49
C PHE A 373 -10.63 -2.25 -2.62
N ASP A 374 -9.32 -2.11 -2.46
CA ASP A 374 -8.40 -1.47 -3.42
C ASP A 374 -7.66 -2.44 -4.35
N ILE A 375 -7.62 -3.76 -4.03
CA ILE A 375 -6.87 -4.75 -4.82
C ILE A 375 -7.38 -4.81 -6.26
N THR A 376 -8.70 -4.70 -6.44
CA THR A 376 -9.32 -4.73 -7.77
C THR A 376 -9.55 -3.31 -8.31
N PRO A 377 -9.25 -3.04 -9.59
CA PRO A 377 -9.57 -1.75 -10.20
C PRO A 377 -11.08 -1.54 -10.31
N THR A 378 -11.63 -0.73 -9.41
CA THR A 378 -13.04 -0.33 -9.35
C THR A 378 -13.14 1.19 -9.41
N VAL A 379 -14.36 1.76 -9.40
CA VAL A 379 -14.53 3.21 -9.22
C VAL A 379 -14.09 3.62 -7.81
N ARG A 380 -14.46 2.84 -6.80
CA ARG A 380 -14.09 3.10 -5.40
C ARG A 380 -12.58 3.10 -5.20
N SER A 381 -11.87 2.09 -5.72
CA SER A 381 -10.42 2.02 -5.55
C SER A 381 -9.68 3.14 -6.29
N ARG A 382 -10.22 3.60 -7.42
CA ARG A 382 -9.73 4.80 -8.10
C ARG A 382 -9.95 6.08 -7.29
N LEU A 383 -11.16 6.28 -6.75
CA LEU A 383 -11.46 7.43 -5.88
C LEU A 383 -10.57 7.42 -4.63
N ALA A 384 -10.39 6.25 -4.01
CA ALA A 384 -9.49 6.11 -2.87
C ALA A 384 -8.03 6.42 -3.25
N ALA A 385 -7.57 5.96 -4.41
CA ALA A 385 -6.24 6.30 -4.92
C ALA A 385 -6.08 7.79 -5.24
N ASP A 386 -7.11 8.45 -5.78
CA ASP A 386 -7.12 9.89 -6.03
C ASP A 386 -7.09 10.68 -4.72
N ALA A 387 -7.85 10.27 -3.71
CA ALA A 387 -7.84 10.92 -2.40
C ALA A 387 -6.50 10.76 -1.68
N VAL A 388 -5.85 9.59 -1.76
CA VAL A 388 -4.49 9.41 -1.24
C VAL A 388 -3.49 10.25 -2.03
N ALA A 389 -3.64 10.36 -3.35
CA ALA A 389 -2.82 11.25 -4.15
C ALA A 389 -2.97 12.71 -3.70
N ASP A 390 -4.20 13.20 -3.54
CA ASP A 390 -4.45 14.57 -3.06
C ASP A 390 -3.83 14.81 -1.68
N PHE A 391 -4.05 13.90 -0.73
CA PHE A 391 -3.43 13.96 0.61
C PHE A 391 -1.90 14.09 0.52
N LEU A 392 -1.26 13.18 -0.21
CA LEU A 392 0.19 13.16 -0.37
C LEU A 392 0.69 14.39 -1.16
N GLY A 393 -0.09 14.89 -2.11
CA GLY A 393 0.20 16.09 -2.89
C GLY A 393 0.17 17.35 -2.04
N VAL A 394 -0.75 17.46 -1.07
CA VAL A 394 -0.76 18.56 -0.09
C VAL A 394 0.44 18.48 0.84
N VAL A 395 0.76 17.29 1.38
CA VAL A 395 1.92 17.12 2.27
C VAL A 395 3.23 17.44 1.54
N TYR A 396 3.37 16.98 0.30
CA TYR A 396 4.51 17.30 -0.56
C TYR A 396 4.57 18.80 -0.88
N GLY A 397 3.45 19.41 -1.28
CA GLY A 397 3.37 20.83 -1.59
C GLY A 397 3.80 21.72 -0.43
N ARG A 398 3.34 21.43 0.80
CA ARG A 398 3.74 22.15 2.01
C ARG A 398 5.25 22.13 2.24
N ARG A 399 5.91 20.99 1.97
CA ARG A 399 7.37 20.87 2.05
C ARG A 399 8.08 21.67 0.96
N VAL A 400 7.60 21.59 -0.28
CA VAL A 400 8.21 22.35 -1.38
C VAL A 400 8.14 23.85 -1.08
N SER A 401 7.00 24.35 -0.61
CA SER A 401 6.86 25.75 -0.21
C SER A 401 7.81 26.12 0.94
N SER A 402 7.92 25.28 1.99
CA SER A 402 8.81 25.59 3.11
C SER A 402 10.29 25.63 2.71
N LEU A 403 10.71 24.79 1.75
CA LEU A 403 12.06 24.82 1.19
C LEU A 403 12.30 26.11 0.38
N VAL A 404 11.34 26.54 -0.42
CA VAL A 404 11.44 27.79 -1.19
C VAL A 404 11.53 29.01 -0.26
N ASP A 405 10.69 29.06 0.78
CA ASP A 405 10.69 30.16 1.75
C ASP A 405 11.99 30.22 2.59
N SER A 406 12.69 29.10 2.72
CA SER A 406 13.96 29.01 3.46
C SER A 406 15.20 29.46 2.66
N LEU A 407 15.07 29.68 1.35
CA LEU A 407 16.18 30.19 0.53
C LEU A 407 16.37 31.70 0.81
N PRO A 408 17.55 32.15 1.26
CA PRO A 408 17.80 33.57 1.47
C PRO A 408 17.63 34.29 0.12
N LEU A 409 16.72 35.27 0.07
CA LEU A 409 16.62 36.22 -1.03
C LEU A 409 18.00 36.86 -1.20
N SER A 410 18.80 36.39 -2.16
CA SER A 410 20.00 37.12 -2.55
C SER A 410 19.51 38.44 -3.14
N ALA A 411 19.56 39.50 -2.34
CA ALA A 411 19.36 40.85 -2.80
C ALA A 411 20.41 41.11 -3.89
N THR A 412 19.99 41.04 -5.15
CA THR A 412 20.68 41.72 -6.24
C THR A 412 20.57 43.21 -5.95
N SER A 413 21.53 43.74 -5.18
CA SER A 413 21.80 45.17 -5.16
C SER A 413 22.31 45.55 -6.55
N ALA A 414 21.42 46.11 -7.36
CA ALA A 414 21.82 46.91 -8.50
C ALA A 414 22.55 48.14 -7.96
N SER A 415 23.82 48.27 -8.30
CA SER A 415 24.59 49.51 -8.29
C SER A 415 25.56 49.48 -9.46
#